data_AF-A0A374K179-F1
#
_entry.id   AF-A0A374K179-F1
#
_cell.length_a   1.000
_cell.length_b   1.000
_cell.length_c   1.000
_cell.angle_alpha   90.00
_cell.angle_beta   90.00
_cell.angle_gamma   90.00
#
_symmetry.space_group_name_H-M   'P 1'
#
loop_
_entity.id
_entity.type
_entity.pdbx_description
1 polymer ?
#
loop_
_entity_poly.entity_id
_entity_poly.type
_entity_poly.pdbx_seq_one_letter_code
_entity_poly.pdbx_strand_id
1 'polypeptide(L)'
;MIFICLSHVERYIVAQSLSYHLKNYGYKIWYDYDELFIGDDGDYLNFERGLYKSRYVVVIISHALFESPCAISELEQIYELLKNKKIVVIPVLYNITAKDVPEKFQWINDIIYTEITTEKETLDVATQISAKYLEDIERFIKYYNEKRIKEKLGWMSPVQYRLHLLAA
;
A
#
# COMPACT_ATOMS: atom_id res chain seq x y z
N MET A 1 8.46 -1.70 -0.41
CA MET A 1 8.24 -0.93 0.83
C MET A 1 6.75 -0.68 0.93
N ILE A 2 6.21 -0.85 2.14
CA ILE A 2 4.81 -0.56 2.47
C ILE A 2 4.83 0.70 3.34
N PHE A 3 4.03 1.69 2.99
CA PHE A 3 3.81 2.89 3.79
C PHE A 3 2.51 2.76 4.57
N ILE A 4 2.52 3.10 5.86
CA ILE A 4 1.31 3.14 6.70
C ILE A 4 0.98 4.60 6.98
N CYS A 5 -0.14 5.07 6.45
CA CYS A 5 -0.70 6.41 6.63
C CYS A 5 -1.83 6.38 7.66
N LEU A 6 -1.85 7.35 8.56
CA LEU A 6 -2.78 7.42 9.70
C LEU A 6 -2.95 8.86 10.20
N SER A 7 -3.99 9.12 10.99
CA SER A 7 -4.05 10.35 11.80
C SER A 7 -3.15 10.25 13.03
N HIS A 8 -2.66 11.39 13.54
CA HIS A 8 -1.80 11.44 14.73
C HIS A 8 -2.36 10.70 15.96
N VAL A 9 -3.69 10.63 16.10
CA VAL A 9 -4.37 10.07 17.28
C VAL A 9 -4.27 8.54 17.33
N GLU A 10 -4.33 7.86 16.18
CA GLU A 10 -4.34 6.38 16.12
C GLU A 10 -2.96 5.73 16.10
N ARG A 11 -1.92 6.55 16.24
CA ARG A 11 -0.51 6.17 16.15
C ARG A 11 -0.14 4.93 16.95
N TYR A 12 -0.51 4.89 18.22
CA TYR A 12 0.03 3.91 19.18
C TYR A 12 -0.75 2.59 19.23
N ILE A 13 -1.90 2.50 18.57
CA ILE A 13 -2.79 1.34 18.72
C ILE A 13 -2.73 0.48 17.46
N VAL A 14 -3.34 0.95 16.37
CA VAL A 14 -3.49 0.14 15.15
C VAL A 14 -2.20 0.12 14.34
N ALA A 15 -1.60 1.29 14.11
CA ALA A 15 -0.46 1.41 13.21
C ALA A 15 0.79 0.71 13.74
N GLN A 16 1.08 0.85 15.05
CA GLN A 16 2.21 0.18 15.69
C GLN A 16 2.04 -1.35 15.67
N SER A 17 0.85 -1.85 16.00
CA SER A 17 0.52 -3.28 15.98
C SER A 17 0.64 -3.86 14.57
N LEU A 18 0.07 -3.18 13.57
CA LEU A 18 0.17 -3.60 12.16
C LEU A 18 1.61 -3.57 11.64
N SER A 19 2.37 -2.51 11.97
CA SER A 19 3.79 -2.38 11.63
C SER A 19 4.61 -3.52 12.23
N TYR A 20 4.38 -3.89 13.49
CA TYR A 20 5.03 -5.01 14.14
C TYR A 20 4.80 -6.33 13.40
N HIS A 21 3.56 -6.67 13.08
CA HIS A 21 3.24 -7.92 12.36
C HIS A 21 3.87 -7.94 10.97
N LEU A 22 3.75 -6.87 10.20
CA LEU A 22 4.32 -6.81 8.85
C LEU A 22 5.85 -6.84 8.85
N LYS A 23 6.51 -6.19 9.82
CA LYS A 23 7.97 -6.28 9.98
C LYS A 23 8.40 -7.72 10.31
N ASN A 24 7.66 -8.43 11.16
CA ASN A 24 7.94 -9.84 11.48
C ASN A 24 7.75 -10.77 10.29
N TYR A 25 6.87 -10.43 9.35
CA TYR A 25 6.74 -11.13 8.07
C TYR A 25 7.88 -10.81 7.08
N GLY A 26 8.75 -9.86 7.41
CA GLY A 26 9.92 -9.48 6.61
C GLY A 26 9.67 -8.30 5.66
N TYR A 27 8.55 -7.59 5.79
CA TYR A 27 8.30 -6.41 4.95
C TYR A 27 9.11 -5.21 5.43
N LYS A 28 9.68 -4.47 4.47
CA LYS A 28 10.19 -3.11 4.73
C LYS A 28 9.02 -2.15 4.90
N ILE A 29 8.80 -1.71 6.13
CA ILE A 29 7.76 -0.75 6.49
C ILE A 29 8.36 0.64 6.61
N TRP A 30 7.67 1.62 6.04
CA TRP A 30 7.88 3.03 6.35
C TRP A 30 6.72 3.46 7.24
N TYR A 31 7.07 3.77 8.48
CA TYR A 31 6.15 4.29 9.48
C TYR A 31 6.87 5.43 10.20
N ASP A 32 6.19 6.55 10.28
CA ASP A 32 6.72 7.90 10.51
C ASP A 32 7.58 8.05 11.79
N TYR A 33 7.39 7.16 12.77
CA TYR A 33 7.97 7.30 14.12
C TYR A 33 9.07 6.29 14.47
N ASP A 34 9.56 5.48 13.52
CA ASP A 34 10.73 4.64 13.80
C ASP A 34 12.03 5.47 13.94
N GLU A 35 12.05 6.72 13.44
CA GLU A 35 13.26 7.55 13.33
C GLU A 35 13.04 9.03 13.76
N LEU A 36 12.08 9.32 14.64
CA LEU A 36 11.85 10.70 15.15
C LEU A 36 12.46 10.89 16.54
N PHE A 37 13.38 11.85 16.66
CA PHE A 37 13.96 12.30 17.91
C PHE A 37 13.34 13.62 18.38
N ILE A 38 13.48 13.91 19.67
CA ILE A 38 13.08 15.22 20.22
C ILE A 38 13.83 16.33 19.47
N GLY A 39 13.09 17.27 18.87
CA GLY A 39 13.66 18.40 18.11
C GLY A 39 13.63 18.26 16.58
N ASP A 40 13.18 17.13 16.03
CA ASP A 40 13.02 16.97 14.58
C ASP A 40 11.79 17.71 14.03
N ASP A 41 11.86 18.18 12.78
CA ASP A 41 10.71 18.73 12.05
C ASP A 41 9.72 17.59 11.77
N GLY A 42 8.57 17.66 12.46
CA GLY A 42 7.73 16.48 12.73
C GLY A 42 7.00 15.82 11.57
N ASP A 43 6.63 16.54 10.49
CA ASP A 43 5.48 16.06 9.70
C ASP A 43 5.65 15.97 8.17
N TYR A 44 6.19 16.99 7.48
CA TYR A 44 6.01 17.03 6.01
C TYR A 44 7.02 16.19 5.20
N LEU A 45 8.29 16.18 5.61
CA LEU A 45 9.36 15.52 4.86
C LEU A 45 9.26 13.99 4.91
N ASN A 46 8.60 13.44 5.93
CA ASN A 46 8.52 11.99 6.12
C ASN A 46 7.35 11.36 5.35
N PHE A 47 6.21 12.06 5.25
CA PHE A 47 5.06 11.63 4.43
C PHE A 47 5.41 11.50 2.95
N GLU A 48 5.89 12.57 2.30
CA GLU A 48 6.21 12.52 0.86
C GLU A 48 7.25 11.45 0.55
N ARG A 49 8.30 11.36 1.39
CA ARG A 49 9.33 10.31 1.24
C ARG A 49 8.73 8.91 1.37
N GLY A 50 7.85 8.69 2.35
CA GLY A 50 7.16 7.42 2.55
C GLY A 50 6.27 7.07 1.36
N LEU A 51 5.46 8.02 0.91
CA LEU A 51 4.50 7.87 -0.16
C LEU A 51 5.17 7.60 -1.51
N TYR A 52 6.12 8.44 -1.93
CA TYR A 52 6.75 8.32 -3.26
C TYR A 52 7.73 7.14 -3.38
N LYS A 53 8.26 6.63 -2.26
CA LYS A 53 9.12 5.43 -2.26
C LYS A 53 8.36 4.12 -2.08
N SER A 54 7.06 4.18 -1.78
CA SER A 54 6.25 3.00 -1.49
C SER A 54 5.31 2.67 -2.62
N ARG A 55 5.24 1.39 -2.95
CA ARG A 55 4.28 0.88 -3.94
C ARG A 55 2.93 0.59 -3.31
N TYR A 56 2.93 0.17 -2.05
CA TYR A 56 1.74 -0.16 -1.28
C TYR A 56 1.57 0.89 -0.18
N VAL A 57 0.38 1.44 -0.09
CA VAL A 57 0.01 2.45 0.89
C VAL A 57 -1.19 1.92 1.66
N VAL A 58 -0.98 1.57 2.92
CA VAL A 58 -2.04 1.23 3.85
C VAL A 58 -2.55 2.52 4.45
N VAL A 59 -3.86 2.76 4.35
CA VAL A 59 -4.50 3.96 4.91
C VAL A 59 -5.42 3.51 6.02
N ILE A 60 -5.12 3.92 7.25
CA ILE A 60 -6.01 3.72 8.39
C ILE A 60 -7.02 4.87 8.39
N ILE A 61 -8.28 4.53 8.13
CA ILE A 61 -9.37 5.47 7.96
C ILE A 61 -10.22 5.44 9.22
N SER A 62 -10.41 6.61 9.83
CA SER A 62 -11.08 6.78 11.10
C SER A 62 -11.78 8.13 11.17
N HIS A 63 -12.53 8.39 12.25
CA HIS A 63 -13.09 9.73 12.49
C HIS A 63 -11.98 10.79 12.63
N ALA A 64 -10.90 10.49 13.35
CA ALA A 64 -9.83 11.47 13.58
C ALA A 64 -9.08 11.87 12.29
N LEU A 65 -9.01 10.97 11.31
CA LEU A 65 -8.48 11.31 9.98
C LEU A 65 -9.29 12.44 9.33
N PHE A 66 -10.62 12.36 9.39
CA PHE A 66 -11.50 13.35 8.77
C PHE A 66 -11.61 14.66 9.56
N GLU A 67 -11.17 14.69 10.81
CA GLU A 67 -11.10 15.90 11.63
C GLU A 67 -9.78 16.68 11.46
N SER A 68 -8.74 16.04 10.91
CA SER A 68 -7.42 16.64 10.71
C SER A 68 -7.26 17.23 9.31
N PRO A 69 -7.07 18.56 9.16
CA PRO A 69 -6.80 19.17 7.86
C PRO A 69 -5.54 18.62 7.18
N CYS A 70 -4.52 18.27 7.98
CA CYS A 70 -3.30 17.66 7.48
C CYS A 70 -3.57 16.28 6.87
N ALA A 71 -4.24 15.39 7.62
CA ALA A 71 -4.54 14.03 7.15
C ALA A 71 -5.49 14.03 5.95
N ILE A 72 -6.40 15.01 5.87
CA ILE A 72 -7.22 15.24 4.67
C ILE A 72 -6.34 15.56 3.46
N SER A 73 -5.38 16.48 3.59
CA SER A 73 -4.47 16.85 2.50
C SER A 73 -3.60 15.66 2.05
N GLU A 74 -3.15 14.84 3.00
CA GLU A 74 -2.42 13.59 2.71
C GLU A 74 -3.29 12.61 1.93
N LEU A 75 -4.55 12.41 2.35
CA LEU A 75 -5.49 11.51 1.69
C LEU A 75 -5.81 11.96 0.26
N GLU A 76 -5.91 13.26 0.02
CA GLU A 76 -6.08 13.82 -1.33
C GLU A 76 -4.87 13.51 -2.22
N GLN A 77 -3.65 13.67 -1.71
CA GLN A 77 -2.42 13.33 -2.46
C GLN A 77 -2.35 11.84 -2.79
N ILE A 78 -2.72 10.97 -1.85
CA ILE A 78 -2.82 9.52 -2.07
C ILE A 78 -3.82 9.22 -3.18
N TYR A 79 -4.99 9.87 -3.17
CA TYR A 79 -6.01 9.68 -4.20
C TYR A 79 -5.50 10.07 -5.59
N GLU A 80 -4.76 11.18 -5.72
CA GLU A 80 -4.16 11.60 -6.99
C GLU A 80 -3.13 10.58 -7.51
N LEU A 81 -2.32 9.97 -6.64
CA LEU A 81 -1.39 8.92 -7.04
C LEU A 81 -2.08 7.60 -7.40
N LEU A 82 -3.20 7.29 -6.73
CA LEU A 82 -4.03 6.14 -7.03
C LEU A 82 -4.66 6.26 -8.43
N LYS A 83 -5.23 7.41 -8.78
CA LYS A 83 -5.79 7.67 -10.13
C LYS A 83 -4.75 7.43 -11.23
N ASN A 84 -3.52 7.87 -10.97
CA ASN A 84 -2.40 7.69 -11.88
C ASN A 84 -1.83 6.25 -11.89
N LYS A 85 -2.43 5.32 -11.14
CA LYS A 85 -2.01 3.91 -10.97
C LYS A 85 -0.54 3.76 -10.55
N LYS A 86 -0.01 4.76 -9.83
CA LYS A 86 1.38 4.77 -9.34
C LYS A 86 1.55 3.95 -8.07
N ILE A 87 0.49 3.86 -7.27
CA ILE A 87 0.46 3.17 -5.99
C ILE A 87 -0.73 2.23 -5.91
N VAL A 88 -0.65 1.27 -4.99
CA VAL A 88 -1.76 0.41 -4.57
C VAL A 88 -2.18 0.88 -3.18
N VAL A 89 -3.44 1.30 -3.05
CA VAL A 89 -4.03 1.72 -1.77
C VAL A 89 -4.74 0.54 -1.13
N ILE A 90 -4.53 0.35 0.18
CA ILE A 90 -5.18 -0.67 1.01
C ILE A 90 -5.89 0.05 2.16
N PRO A 91 -7.22 0.26 2.06
CA PRO A 91 -7.98 0.93 3.10
C PRO A 91 -8.26 0.00 4.28
N VAL A 92 -8.04 0.50 5.49
CA VAL A 92 -8.36 -0.17 6.76
C VAL A 92 -9.26 0.77 7.56
N LEU A 93 -10.54 0.45 7.65
CA LEU A 93 -11.53 1.23 8.37
C LEU A 93 -11.45 0.87 9.86
N TYR A 94 -11.05 1.83 10.69
CA TYR A 94 -10.88 1.63 12.13
C TYR A 94 -11.98 2.34 12.91
N ASN A 95 -12.79 1.57 13.63
CA ASN A 95 -13.96 2.05 14.39
C ASN A 95 -14.95 2.86 13.56
N ILE A 96 -14.99 2.61 12.25
CA ILE A 96 -15.92 3.22 11.30
C ILE A 96 -16.42 2.19 10.30
N THR A 97 -17.55 2.50 9.67
CA THR A 97 -18.11 1.73 8.56
C THR A 97 -18.06 2.55 7.27
N ALA A 98 -18.29 1.89 6.13
CA ALA A 98 -18.36 2.57 4.82
C ALA A 98 -19.38 3.73 4.75
N LYS A 99 -20.40 3.72 5.62
CA LYS A 99 -21.42 4.78 5.69
C LYS A 99 -20.90 6.05 6.35
N ASP A 100 -19.89 5.92 7.20
CA ASP A 100 -19.30 7.04 7.95
C ASP A 100 -18.26 7.79 7.10
N VAL A 101 -17.87 7.23 5.94
CA VAL A 101 -16.95 7.86 5.00
C VAL A 101 -17.62 9.07 4.33
N PRO A 102 -17.04 10.29 4.42
CA PRO A 102 -17.60 11.48 3.80
C PRO A 102 -17.76 11.34 2.28
N GLU A 103 -18.76 12.03 1.70
CA GLU A 103 -19.06 11.98 0.26
C GLU A 103 -17.82 12.24 -0.62
N LYS A 104 -16.99 13.20 -0.20
CA LYS A 104 -15.71 13.55 -0.86
C LYS A 104 -14.74 12.36 -1.02
N PHE A 105 -14.80 11.38 -0.11
CA PHE A 105 -13.89 10.25 -0.04
C PHE A 105 -14.54 8.90 -0.37
N GLN A 106 -15.72 8.92 -1.00
CA GLN A 106 -16.47 7.69 -1.35
C GLN A 106 -15.73 6.75 -2.30
N TRP A 107 -14.70 7.23 -3.00
CA TRP A 107 -13.81 6.37 -3.79
C TRP A 107 -13.14 5.26 -2.95
N ILE A 108 -13.04 5.43 -1.63
CA ILE A 108 -12.54 4.40 -0.71
C ILE A 108 -13.44 3.17 -0.74
N ASN A 109 -14.75 3.37 -0.86
CA ASN A 109 -15.74 2.29 -0.90
C ASN A 109 -15.71 1.50 -2.21
N ASP A 110 -15.09 2.06 -3.26
CA ASP A 110 -14.85 1.36 -4.53
C ASP A 110 -13.63 0.43 -4.46
N ILE A 111 -12.86 0.49 -3.37
CA ILE A 111 -11.70 -0.37 -3.12
C ILE A 111 -12.08 -1.42 -2.09
N ILE A 112 -11.58 -2.64 -2.23
CA ILE A 112 -11.74 -3.66 -1.19
C ILE A 112 -10.99 -3.20 0.07
N TYR A 113 -11.73 -3.05 1.16
CA TYR A 113 -11.24 -2.63 2.46
C TYR A 113 -11.47 -3.69 3.53
N THR A 114 -10.88 -3.48 4.71
CA THR A 114 -11.17 -4.27 5.92
C THR A 114 -11.62 -3.34 7.03
N GLU A 115 -12.67 -3.71 7.75
CA GLU A 115 -13.12 -3.03 8.96
C GLU A 115 -12.51 -3.71 10.19
N ILE A 116 -12.00 -2.91 11.13
CA ILE A 116 -11.43 -3.37 12.39
C ILE A 116 -11.90 -2.47 13.53
N THR A 117 -11.98 -3.06 14.73
CA THR A 117 -12.37 -2.33 15.95
C THR A 117 -11.28 -2.33 17.02
N THR A 118 -10.39 -3.32 16.95
CA THR A 118 -9.33 -3.55 17.93
C THR A 118 -7.98 -3.79 17.28
N GLU A 119 -6.91 -3.55 18.03
CA GLU A 119 -5.54 -3.79 17.63
C GLU A 119 -5.19 -5.27 17.46
N LYS A 120 -6.02 -6.19 17.95
CA LYS A 120 -5.80 -7.64 17.81
C LYS A 120 -6.15 -8.14 16.41
N GLU A 121 -7.05 -7.43 15.74
CA GLU A 121 -7.48 -7.73 14.38
C GLU A 121 -6.41 -7.32 13.34
N THR A 122 -5.37 -6.58 13.74
CA THR A 122 -4.29 -6.17 12.83
C THR A 122 -3.46 -7.34 12.32
N LEU A 123 -3.44 -8.48 13.02
CA LEU A 123 -2.77 -9.70 12.55
C LEU A 123 -3.46 -10.23 11.28
N ASP A 124 -4.79 -10.23 11.27
CA ASP A 124 -5.58 -10.66 10.11
C ASP A 124 -5.40 -9.67 8.96
N VAL A 125 -5.41 -8.37 9.26
CA VAL A 125 -5.11 -7.31 8.28
C VAL A 125 -3.70 -7.49 7.68
N ALA A 126 -2.69 -7.73 8.52
CA ALA A 126 -1.31 -7.97 8.07
C ALA A 126 -1.24 -9.20 7.15
N THR A 127 -1.97 -10.26 7.49
CA THR A 127 -2.04 -11.49 6.70
C THR A 127 -2.71 -11.25 5.34
N GLN A 128 -3.80 -10.48 5.29
CA GLN A 128 -4.46 -10.09 4.04
C GLN A 128 -3.57 -9.21 3.16
N ILE A 129 -2.88 -8.23 3.74
CA ILE A 129 -1.88 -7.40 3.04
C ILE A 129 -0.78 -8.28 2.44
N SER A 130 -0.32 -9.28 3.20
CA SER A 130 0.72 -10.21 2.76
C SER A 130 0.26 -11.06 1.57
N ALA A 131 -0.96 -11.59 1.65
CA ALA A 131 -1.58 -12.34 0.56
C ALA A 131 -1.70 -11.48 -0.71
N LYS A 132 -2.16 -10.24 -0.58
CA LYS A 132 -2.26 -9.29 -1.71
C LYS A 132 -0.89 -9.00 -2.35
N TYR A 133 0.14 -8.85 -1.52
CA TYR A 133 1.50 -8.60 -1.98
C TYR A 133 2.06 -9.80 -2.76
N LEU A 134 1.86 -11.02 -2.24
CA LEU A 134 2.27 -12.25 -2.90
C LEU A 134 1.55 -12.45 -4.24
N GLU A 135 0.24 -12.24 -4.28
CA GLU A 135 -0.55 -12.34 -5.51
C GLU A 135 -0.04 -11.39 -6.60
N ASP A 136 0.32 -10.15 -6.24
CA ASP A 136 0.88 -9.19 -7.19
C ASP A 136 2.24 -9.62 -7.74
N ILE A 137 3.07 -10.28 -6.92
CA ILE A 137 4.34 -10.86 -7.36
C ILE A 137 4.08 -11.98 -8.35
N GLU A 138 3.17 -12.91 -8.04
CA GLU A 138 2.83 -14.01 -8.93
C GLU A 138 2.29 -13.51 -10.27
N ARG A 139 1.38 -12.52 -10.25
CA ARG A 139 0.88 -11.85 -11.45
C ARG A 139 2.01 -11.21 -12.25
N PHE A 140 2.97 -10.56 -11.59
CA PHE A 140 4.12 -9.95 -12.25
C PHE A 140 5.04 -11.00 -12.90
N ILE A 141 5.36 -12.08 -12.19
CA ILE A 141 6.18 -13.19 -12.71
C ILE A 141 5.49 -13.82 -13.93
N LYS A 142 4.19 -14.08 -13.83
CA LYS A 142 3.39 -14.63 -14.93
C LYS A 142 3.41 -13.71 -16.15
N TYR A 143 3.15 -12.42 -15.96
CA TYR A 143 3.22 -11.43 -17.05
C TYR A 143 4.61 -11.40 -17.72
N TYR A 144 5.68 -11.39 -16.92
CA TYR A 144 7.03 -11.34 -17.46
C TYR A 144 7.35 -12.59 -18.28
N ASN A 145 7.08 -13.77 -17.73
CA ASN A 145 7.43 -15.05 -18.34
C ASN A 145 6.55 -15.40 -19.54
N GLU A 146 5.25 -15.16 -19.46
CA GLU A 146 4.31 -15.63 -20.48
C GLU A 146 4.02 -14.59 -21.56
N LYS A 147 4.14 -13.30 -21.25
CA LYS A 147 3.79 -12.22 -22.19
C LYS A 147 5.03 -11.47 -22.66
N ARG A 148 5.79 -10.85 -21.75
CA ARG A 148 6.92 -10.00 -22.13
C ARG A 148 8.07 -10.76 -22.80
N ILE A 149 8.44 -11.93 -22.27
CA ILE A 149 9.48 -12.77 -22.89
C ILE A 149 9.01 -13.24 -24.27
N LYS A 150 7.76 -13.71 -24.40
CA LYS A 150 7.23 -14.15 -25.70
C LYS A 150 7.18 -13.01 -26.71
N GLU A 151 6.71 -11.82 -26.34
CA GLU A 151 6.73 -10.63 -27.19
C GLU A 151 8.15 -10.33 -27.71
N LYS A 152 9.16 -10.38 -26.83
CA LYS A 152 10.58 -10.19 -27.22
C LYS A 152 11.11 -11.28 -28.15
N LEU A 153 10.66 -12.52 -27.99
CA LEU A 153 11.06 -13.65 -28.82
C LEU A 153 10.22 -13.76 -30.10
N GLY A 154 9.38 -12.78 -30.43
CA GLY A 154 8.49 -12.86 -31.59
C GLY A 154 7.49 -14.01 -31.49
N TRP A 155 7.03 -14.29 -30.27
CA TRP A 155 6.15 -15.42 -29.90
C TRP A 155 6.73 -16.81 -30.14
N MET A 156 8.03 -16.89 -30.44
CA MET A 156 8.75 -18.15 -30.53
C MET A 156 9.11 -18.68 -29.14
N SER A 157 9.18 -20.00 -28.99
CA SER A 157 9.85 -20.60 -27.82
C SER A 157 11.35 -20.26 -27.82
N PRO A 158 12.06 -20.30 -26.66
CA PRO A 158 13.49 -20.03 -26.62
C PRO A 158 14.34 -20.91 -27.56
N VAL A 159 13.90 -22.15 -27.81
CA VAL A 159 14.57 -23.05 -28.77
C VAL A 159 14.35 -22.57 -30.21
N GLN A 160 13.11 -22.28 -30.59
CA GLN A 160 12.77 -21.76 -31.92
C GLN A 160 13.46 -20.43 -32.23
N TYR A 161 13.50 -19.51 -31.26
CA TYR A 161 14.17 -18.23 -31.41
C TYR A 161 15.67 -18.37 -31.68
N ARG A 162 16.36 -19.28 -30.96
CA ARG A 162 17.77 -19.58 -31.22
C ARG A 162 18.01 -20.15 -32.61
N LEU A 163 17.15 -21.08 -33.06
CA LEU A 163 17.24 -21.65 -34.40
C LEU A 163 16.99 -20.60 -35.49
N HIS A 164 16.03 -19.69 -35.28
CA HIS A 164 15.74 -18.58 -36.19
C HIS A 164 16.95 -17.64 -36.32
N LEU A 165 17.61 -17.30 -35.22
CA LEU A 165 18.82 -16.45 -35.25
C LEU A 165 20.00 -17.12 -35.97
N LEU A 166 20.13 -18.44 -35.88
CA LEU A 166 21.18 -19.19 -36.58
C LEU A 166 20.91 -19.33 -38.09
N ALA A 167 19.67 -19.12 -38.51
CA ALA A 167 19.23 -19.22 -39.91
C ALA A 167 19.17 -17.86 -40.64
N ALA A 168 19.41 -16.75 -39.93
CA ALA A 168 19.41 -15.37 -40.45
C ALA A 168 20.84 -14.87 -40.68
#